data_AF-A0A7J2R590-F1
#
_entry.id   AF-A0A7J2R590-F1
#
_cell.length_a   1.000
_cell.length_b   1.000
_cell.length_c   1.000
_cell.angle_alpha   90.00
_cell.angle_beta   90.00
_cell.angle_gamma   90.00
#
_symmetry.space_group_name_H-M   'P 1'
#
loop_
_entity.id
_entity.type
_entity.pdbx_description
1 polymer ?
#
loop_
_entity_poly.entity_id
_entity_poly.type
_entity_poly.pdbx_seq_one_letter_code
_entity_poly.pdbx_strand_id
1 'polypeptide(L)'
;MKEDFCETCSSTLKLTLTSNSPHYGRLDCPRCGFRGFAKNPNSPRNTGTKLLRTGNRLTVEKIQKFHDYKEPFCFFCLRLKNQLGIRETLTADHILELRNSNDEENYDRIGNGQILCSACHKLKLWVTTYMNEHVEGKRKDDTKKL
;
A
#
# COMPACT_ATOMS: atom_id res chain seq x y z
N MET A 1 27.85 -0.52 5.00
CA MET A 1 26.72 -0.13 5.85
C MET A 1 27.20 1.05 6.70
N LYS A 2 26.48 2.17 6.75
CA LYS A 2 26.80 3.22 7.73
C LYS A 2 26.52 2.64 9.12
N GLU A 3 27.46 2.77 10.04
CA GLU A 3 27.25 2.40 11.43
C GLU A 3 26.33 3.45 12.07
N ASP A 4 25.19 3.03 12.60
CA ASP A 4 24.28 3.92 13.31
C ASP A 4 24.70 3.98 14.79
N PHE A 5 24.86 5.20 15.31
CA PHE A 5 25.27 5.47 16.69
C PHE A 5 24.10 5.98 17.53
N CYS A 6 24.11 5.65 18.83
CA CYS A 6 23.14 6.19 19.76
C CYS A 6 23.42 7.66 20.04
N GLU A 7 22.54 8.57 19.63
CA GLU A 7 22.67 10.03 19.84
C GLU A 7 22.82 10.44 21.32
N THR A 8 22.36 9.60 22.25
CA THR A 8 22.43 9.87 23.70
C THR A 8 23.77 9.51 24.35
N CYS A 9 24.46 8.46 23.88
CA CYS A 9 25.63 7.91 24.58
C CYS A 9 26.76 7.45 23.64
N SER A 10 26.63 7.76 22.36
CA SER A 10 27.57 7.46 21.28
C SER A 10 27.95 5.98 21.12
N SER A 11 27.22 5.07 21.79
CA SER A 11 27.43 3.63 21.66
C SER A 11 26.86 3.13 20.33
N THR A 12 27.53 2.15 19.72
CA THR A 12 27.08 1.50 18.49
C THR A 12 25.72 0.83 18.71
N LEU A 13 24.78 1.04 17.80
CA LEU A 13 23.47 0.39 17.87
C LEU A 13 23.56 -1.07 17.43
N LYS A 14 22.85 -1.94 18.14
CA LYS A 14 22.70 -3.35 17.81
C LYS A 14 21.43 -3.54 16.99
N LEU A 15 21.58 -4.09 15.79
CA LEU A 15 20.47 -4.51 14.94
C LEU A 15 20.01 -5.91 15.32
N THR A 16 18.72 -6.05 15.66
CA THR A 16 18.05 -7.34 15.79
C THR A 16 17.03 -7.48 14.67
N LEU A 17 17.27 -8.40 13.74
CA LEU A 17 16.34 -8.65 12.64
C LEU A 17 15.03 -9.25 13.18
N THR A 18 13.91 -8.77 12.68
CA THR A 18 12.59 -9.24 13.10
C THR A 18 11.92 -9.99 11.95
N SER A 19 11.88 -11.32 12.03
CA SER A 19 11.30 -12.18 10.99
C SER A 19 9.77 -12.07 10.87
N ASN A 20 9.09 -11.61 11.93
CA ASN A 20 7.63 -11.62 12.08
C ASN A 20 7.04 -10.22 12.36
N SER A 21 7.72 -9.13 11.96
CA SER A 21 7.28 -7.75 12.18
C SER A 21 7.23 -7.00 10.84
N PRO A 22 6.34 -6.00 10.67
CA PRO A 22 6.35 -5.11 9.50
C PRO A 22 7.66 -4.31 9.35
N HIS A 23 8.49 -4.28 10.39
CA HIS A 23 9.79 -3.62 10.39
C HIS A 23 10.92 -4.63 10.08
N TYR A 24 11.97 -4.18 9.37
CA TYR A 24 13.10 -5.04 8.98
C TYR A 24 13.93 -5.53 10.17
N GLY A 25 14.12 -4.64 11.14
CA GLY A 25 14.79 -4.97 12.37
C GLY A 25 14.67 -3.84 13.38
N ARG A 26 14.97 -4.16 14.62
CA ARG A 26 14.97 -3.25 15.75
C ARG A 26 16.40 -2.78 16.01
N LEU A 27 16.59 -1.48 16.21
CA LEU A 27 17.85 -0.89 16.65
C LEU A 27 17.77 -0.62 18.14
N ASP A 28 18.64 -1.28 18.89
CA ASP A 28 18.76 -1.10 20.34
C ASP A 28 20.16 -0.61 20.69
N CYS A 29 20.22 0.42 21.53
CA CYS A 29 21.43 0.80 22.22
C CYS A 29 21.60 -0.14 23.43
N PRO A 30 22.78 -0.76 23.63
CA PRO A 30 23.01 -1.66 24.76
C PRO A 30 22.91 -0.94 26.12
N ARG A 31 23.04 0.40 26.14
CA ARG A 31 22.95 1.21 27.37
C ARG A 31 21.60 1.91 27.53
N CYS A 32 21.01 2.35 26.43
CA CYS A 32 19.83 3.21 26.48
C CYS A 32 18.54 2.56 25.94
N GLY A 33 18.61 1.29 25.52
CA GLY A 33 17.48 0.54 25.01
C GLY A 33 17.06 0.93 23.60
N PHE A 34 15.77 0.82 23.31
CA PHE A 34 15.23 1.01 21.96
C PHE A 34 15.55 2.39 21.38
N ARG A 35 15.97 2.41 20.12
CA ARG A 35 16.30 3.65 19.38
C ARG A 35 15.54 3.81 18.07
N GLY A 36 14.93 2.74 17.57
CA GLY A 36 14.07 2.81 16.39
C GLY A 36 14.10 1.53 15.58
N PHE A 37 13.47 1.56 14.42
CA PHE A 37 13.48 0.44 13.48
C PHE A 37 14.50 0.69 12.37
N ALA A 38 15.29 -0.33 12.06
CA ALA A 38 16.19 -0.31 10.92
C ALA A 38 15.41 -0.27 9.62
N LYS A 39 15.91 0.51 8.67
CA LYS A 39 15.37 0.53 7.30
C LYS A 39 15.75 -0.78 6.62
N ASN A 40 14.79 -1.40 5.92
CA ASN A 40 15.09 -2.59 5.12
C ASN A 40 16.05 -2.19 3.97
N PRO A 41 17.30 -2.70 3.93
CA PRO A 41 18.21 -2.44 2.83
C PRO A 41 17.67 -2.96 1.51
N ASN A 42 16.84 -4.01 1.55
CA ASN A 42 16.15 -4.60 0.41
C ASN A 42 14.76 -3.98 0.14
N SER A 43 14.36 -2.93 0.88
CA SER A 43 13.14 -2.23 0.47
C SER A 43 13.37 -1.58 -0.90
N PRO A 44 12.37 -1.63 -1.80
CA PRO A 44 12.46 -0.98 -3.11
C PRO A 44 12.58 0.57 -3.03
N ARG A 45 12.62 1.14 -1.82
CA ARG A 45 12.99 2.55 -1.58
C ARG A 45 14.50 2.75 -1.39
N ASN A 46 15.25 1.73 -0.98
CA ASN A 46 16.68 1.80 -0.64
C ASN A 46 17.60 1.09 -1.64
N THR A 47 17.10 0.07 -2.35
CA THR A 47 17.88 -0.70 -3.34
C THR A 47 18.05 -0.01 -4.68
N GLY A 48 17.37 1.12 -4.92
CA GLY A 48 17.33 1.75 -6.25
C GLY A 48 16.63 0.89 -7.31
N THR A 49 16.21 -0.35 -7.01
CA THR A 49 15.14 -1.00 -7.75
C THR A 49 13.95 -0.09 -7.62
N LYS A 50 13.64 0.59 -8.73
CA LYS A 50 12.34 1.20 -8.96
C LYS A 50 11.33 0.26 -8.29
N LEU A 51 10.73 0.68 -7.17
CA LEU A 51 9.29 0.50 -7.03
C LEU A 51 8.77 0.71 -8.45
N LEU A 52 7.90 -0.17 -8.95
CA LEU A 52 7.04 0.17 -10.06
C LEU A 52 6.23 1.40 -9.63
N ARG A 53 6.88 2.56 -9.58
CA ARG A 53 6.36 3.90 -9.73
C ARG A 53 6.12 3.97 -11.22
N THR A 54 5.16 3.17 -11.66
CA THR A 54 4.37 3.44 -12.83
C THR A 54 3.95 4.90 -12.68
N GLY A 55 4.50 5.75 -13.55
CA GLY A 55 4.37 7.21 -13.47
C GLY A 55 2.95 7.73 -13.64
N ASN A 56 1.94 6.85 -13.69
CA ASN A 56 0.54 7.19 -13.76
C ASN A 56 -0.13 6.91 -12.42
N ARG A 57 0.02 7.83 -11.46
CA ARG A 57 -0.96 7.91 -10.37
C ARG A 57 -2.35 7.97 -11.00
N LEU A 58 -3.16 6.94 -10.81
CA LEU A 58 -4.58 6.97 -11.12
C LEU A 58 -5.20 8.16 -10.38
N THR A 59 -5.96 8.96 -11.10
CA THR A 59 -6.74 10.05 -10.52
C THR A 59 -8.16 9.97 -11.06
N VAL A 60 -9.11 10.56 -10.33
CA VAL A 60 -10.52 10.59 -10.72
C VAL A 60 -10.67 11.22 -12.10
N GLU A 61 -9.91 12.28 -12.38
CA GLU A 61 -9.94 13.02 -13.66
C GLU A 61 -9.45 12.16 -14.83
N LYS A 62 -8.39 11.37 -14.63
CA LYS A 62 -7.87 10.48 -15.67
C LYS A 62 -8.86 9.39 -16.00
N ILE A 63 -9.49 8.79 -14.98
CA ILE A 63 -10.47 7.72 -15.16
C ILE A 63 -11.73 8.28 -15.83
N GLN A 64 -12.21 9.43 -15.36
CA GLN A 64 -13.33 10.13 -15.97
C GLN A 64 -13.08 10.41 -17.46
N LYS A 65 -11.91 10.95 -17.81
CA LYS A 65 -11.54 11.23 -19.19
C LYS A 65 -11.40 9.97 -20.03
N PHE A 66 -10.84 8.89 -19.47
CA PHE A 66 -10.64 7.64 -20.19
C PHE A 66 -11.95 6.97 -20.58
N HIS A 67 -12.95 7.00 -19.69
CA HIS A 67 -14.26 6.39 -19.93
C HIS A 67 -15.32 7.36 -20.49
N ASP A 68 -14.94 8.61 -20.78
CA ASP A 68 -15.83 9.65 -21.29
C ASP A 68 -17.07 9.91 -20.42
N TYR A 69 -16.88 9.89 -19.09
CA TYR A 69 -17.96 10.21 -18.16
C TYR A 69 -18.22 11.71 -18.11
N LYS A 70 -19.47 12.10 -18.31
CA LYS A 70 -19.92 13.50 -18.18
C LYS A 70 -19.55 14.09 -16.82
N GLU A 71 -19.75 13.32 -15.76
CA GLU A 71 -19.38 13.69 -14.39
C GLU A 71 -18.81 12.47 -13.65
N PRO A 72 -17.87 12.67 -12.70
CA PRO A 72 -17.36 11.57 -11.91
C PRO A 72 -18.39 11.12 -10.87
N PHE A 73 -18.61 9.80 -10.78
CA PHE A 73 -19.54 9.17 -9.84
C PHE A 73 -18.90 7.92 -9.22
N CYS A 74 -19.44 7.48 -8.08
CA CYS A 74 -19.05 6.22 -7.47
C CYS A 74 -19.65 5.04 -8.25
N PHE A 75 -18.82 4.13 -8.78
CA PHE A 75 -19.32 2.96 -9.51
C PHE A 75 -20.23 2.05 -8.68
N PHE A 76 -20.02 1.97 -7.36
CA PHE A 76 -20.77 1.04 -6.51
C PHE A 76 -22.14 1.57 -6.11
N CYS A 77 -22.24 2.86 -5.75
CA CYS A 77 -23.48 3.45 -5.25
C CYS A 77 -24.08 4.51 -6.16
N LEU A 78 -23.46 4.76 -7.32
CA LEU A 78 -23.88 5.71 -8.35
C LEU A 78 -23.96 7.19 -7.90
N ARG A 79 -23.57 7.49 -6.66
CA ARG A 79 -23.58 8.85 -6.13
C ARG A 79 -22.52 9.72 -6.81
N LEU A 80 -22.96 10.90 -7.26
CA LEU A 80 -22.14 12.01 -7.72
C LEU A 80 -21.48 12.74 -6.53
N LYS A 81 -20.45 13.54 -6.80
CA LYS A 81 -19.72 14.29 -5.77
C LYS A 81 -20.62 15.18 -4.90
N ASN A 82 -21.64 15.80 -5.49
CA ASN A 82 -22.61 16.65 -4.78
C ASN A 82 -23.63 15.87 -3.93
N GLN A 83 -23.72 14.55 -4.08
CA GLN A 83 -24.60 13.66 -3.30
C GLN A 83 -23.84 12.96 -2.16
N LEU A 84 -22.54 13.22 -2.02
CA LEU A 84 -21.70 12.66 -0.96
C LEU A 84 -21.86 13.49 0.33
N GLY A 85 -21.70 12.84 1.48
CA GLY A 85 -21.65 13.55 2.76
C GLY A 85 -20.46 14.51 2.84
N ILE A 86 -20.50 15.47 3.76
CA ILE A 86 -19.50 16.55 3.92
C ILE A 86 -18.06 16.02 4.07
N ARG A 87 -17.89 14.80 4.59
CA ARG A 87 -16.59 14.14 4.82
C ARG A 87 -16.26 13.05 3.80
N GLU A 88 -17.11 12.86 2.80
CA GLU A 88 -16.91 11.88 1.75
C GLU A 88 -16.31 12.55 0.51
N THR A 89 -15.48 11.80 -0.22
CA THR A 89 -14.92 12.23 -1.51
C THR A 89 -14.95 11.08 -2.50
N LEU A 90 -14.90 11.40 -3.79
CA LEU A 90 -14.54 10.43 -4.82
C LEU A 90 -13.03 10.18 -4.77
N THR A 91 -12.66 8.92 -5.00
CA THR A 91 -11.29 8.41 -4.97
C THR A 91 -11.09 7.52 -6.19
N ALA A 92 -9.87 7.48 -6.70
CA ALA A 92 -9.47 6.49 -7.69
C ALA A 92 -9.07 5.20 -6.96
N ASP A 93 -9.49 4.07 -7.51
CA ASP A 93 -9.20 2.72 -7.02
C ASP A 93 -8.96 1.79 -8.21
N HIS A 94 -8.29 0.66 -7.99
CA HIS A 94 -8.12 -0.36 -9.03
C HIS A 94 -9.32 -1.30 -9.06
N ILE A 95 -9.73 -1.81 -10.21
CA ILE A 95 -10.80 -2.82 -10.30
C ILE A 95 -10.27 -4.14 -9.75
N LEU A 96 -9.17 -4.60 -10.33
CA LEU A 96 -8.39 -5.75 -9.91
C LEU A 96 -7.22 -5.30 -9.04
N GLU A 97 -6.97 -6.01 -7.93
CA GLU A 97 -5.83 -5.71 -7.07
C GLU A 97 -4.52 -5.87 -7.82
N LEU A 98 -3.61 -4.91 -7.65
CA LEU A 98 -2.27 -5.00 -8.20
C LEU A 98 -1.57 -6.23 -7.59
N ARG A 99 -1.12 -7.13 -8.46
CA ARG A 99 -0.32 -8.31 -8.06
C ARG A 99 1.10 -8.17 -8.61
N ASN A 100 2.07 -8.79 -7.93
CA ASN A 100 3.48 -8.83 -8.36
C ASN A 100 3.73 -9.71 -9.61
N SER A 101 2.68 -10.17 -10.31
CA SER A 101 2.84 -10.97 -11.52
C SER A 101 3.01 -10.05 -12.74
N ASN A 102 3.77 -10.52 -13.74
CA ASN A 102 3.87 -9.93 -15.09
C ASN A 102 2.54 -10.02 -15.87
N ASP A 103 1.43 -10.04 -15.16
CA ASP A 103 0.10 -10.27 -15.66
C ASP A 103 -0.48 -8.93 -16.10
N GLU A 104 -0.65 -8.77 -17.41
CA GLU A 104 -1.00 -7.49 -18.02
C GLU A 104 -2.33 -6.93 -17.54
N GLU A 105 -3.22 -7.79 -17.06
CA GLU A 105 -4.55 -7.44 -16.55
C GLU A 105 -4.50 -6.78 -15.16
N ASN A 106 -3.53 -7.16 -14.32
CA ASN A 106 -3.37 -6.65 -12.96
C ASN A 106 -2.35 -5.50 -12.86
N TYR A 107 -1.99 -4.91 -14.01
CA TYR A 107 -1.02 -3.82 -14.09
C TYR A 107 -1.67 -2.48 -13.75
N ASP A 108 -0.86 -1.52 -13.31
CA ASP A 108 -1.29 -0.13 -13.03
C ASP A 108 -1.57 0.63 -14.35
N ARG A 109 -2.68 0.26 -15.00
CA ARG A 109 -3.19 0.80 -16.26
C ARG A 109 -4.50 1.54 -16.00
N ILE A 110 -4.77 2.57 -16.81
CA ILE A 110 -5.98 3.38 -16.66
C ILE A 110 -7.28 2.57 -16.83
N GLY A 111 -7.27 1.53 -17.66
CA GLY A 111 -8.41 0.63 -17.84
C GLY A 111 -8.71 -0.28 -16.64
N ASN A 112 -7.75 -0.45 -15.72
CA ASN A 112 -7.97 -1.09 -14.43
C ASN A 112 -8.37 -0.05 -13.35
N GLY A 113 -8.64 1.20 -13.72
CA GLY A 113 -9.06 2.24 -12.80
C GLY A 113 -10.59 2.34 -12.69
N GLN A 114 -11.08 2.54 -11.48
CA GLN A 114 -12.48 2.88 -11.19
C GLN A 114 -12.57 4.04 -10.19
N ILE A 115 -13.72 4.71 -10.18
CA ILE A 115 -14.02 5.81 -9.25
C ILE A 115 -14.94 5.29 -8.14
N LEU A 116 -14.51 5.36 -6.89
CA LEU A 116 -15.33 4.99 -5.74
C LEU A 116 -15.44 6.17 -4.77
N CYS A 117 -16.60 6.34 -4.12
CA CYS A 117 -16.66 7.20 -2.96
C CYS A 117 -15.87 6.57 -1.80
N SER A 118 -15.36 7.41 -0.91
CA SER A 118 -14.53 6.98 0.23
C SER A 118 -15.20 5.93 1.12
N ALA A 119 -16.53 5.90 1.22
CA ALA A 119 -17.25 4.87 1.96
C ALA A 119 -17.22 3.51 1.23
N CYS A 120 -17.60 3.47 -0.05
CA CYS A 120 -17.57 2.25 -0.86
C CYS A 120 -16.14 1.70 -1.01
N HIS A 121 -15.15 2.58 -1.15
CA HIS A 121 -13.75 2.19 -1.21
C HIS A 121 -13.30 1.51 0.10
N LYS A 122 -13.61 2.11 1.26
CA LYS A 122 -13.32 1.47 2.56
C LYS A 122 -14.02 0.12 2.73
N LEU A 123 -15.27 0.03 2.27
CA LEU A 123 -16.02 -1.22 2.32
C LEU A 123 -15.35 -2.30 1.45
N LYS A 124 -14.96 -1.97 0.22
CA LYS A 124 -14.21 -2.88 -0.65
C LYS A 124 -12.95 -3.40 0.04
N LEU A 125 -12.13 -2.49 0.58
CA LEU A 125 -10.90 -2.87 1.29
C LEU A 125 -11.18 -3.78 2.50
N TRP A 126 -12.22 -3.48 3.27
CA TRP A 126 -12.61 -4.31 4.42
C TRP A 126 -13.04 -5.71 3.97
N VAL A 127 -13.91 -5.81 2.96
CA VAL A 127 -14.37 -7.10 2.43
C VAL A 127 -13.20 -7.89 1.87
N THR A 128 -12.32 -7.29 1.07
CA THR A 128 -11.17 -8.00 0.52
C THR A 128 -10.25 -8.51 1.64
N THR A 129 -9.98 -7.67 2.64
CA THR A 129 -9.17 -8.08 3.81
C THR A 129 -9.83 -9.24 4.54
N TYR A 130 -11.14 -9.13 4.83
CA TYR A 130 -11.90 -10.17 5.52
C TYR A 130 -11.87 -11.50 4.76
N MET A 131 -12.16 -11.47 3.45
CA MET A 131 -12.18 -12.65 2.59
C MET A 131 -10.81 -13.31 2.52
N ASN A 132 -9.73 -12.53 2.36
CA ASN A 132 -8.37 -13.05 2.33
C ASN A 132 -7.98 -13.73 3.65
N GLU A 133 -8.32 -13.11 4.79
CA GLU A 133 -7.92 -13.61 6.12
C GLU A 133 -8.77 -14.77 6.60
N HIS A 134 -10.07 -14.81 6.27
CA HIS A 134 -11.02 -15.71 6.90
C HIS A 134 -11.64 -16.76 5.96
N VAL A 135 -11.73 -16.47 4.66
CA VAL A 135 -12.41 -17.37 3.71
C VAL A 135 -11.41 -18.10 2.82
N GLU A 136 -10.47 -17.38 2.21
CA GLU A 136 -9.48 -18.00 1.32
C GLU A 136 -8.35 -18.70 2.08
N GLY A 137 -8.33 -18.61 3.42
CA GLY A 137 -7.32 -19.24 4.25
C GLY A 137 -5.90 -18.69 4.05
N LYS A 138 -5.74 -17.61 3.27
CA LYS A 138 -4.45 -16.96 3.04
C LYS A 138 -4.02 -16.24 4.30
N ARG A 139 -3.44 -16.99 5.25
CA ARG A 139 -2.54 -16.41 6.23
C ARG A 139 -1.39 -15.77 5.45
N LYS A 140 -0.87 -14.66 5.95
CA LYS A 140 0.36 -14.01 5.41
C LYS A 140 1.59 -14.95 5.37
N ASP A 141 1.46 -16.20 5.79
CA ASP A 141 2.49 -17.23 5.83
C ASP A 141 2.60 -18.06 4.53
N ASP A 142 1.58 -18.09 3.65
CA ASP A 142 1.57 -18.99 2.49
C ASP A 142 2.28 -18.46 1.22
N THR A 143 2.86 -17.26 1.27
CA THR A 143 3.75 -16.77 0.19
C THR A 143 5.20 -17.24 0.30
N LYS A 144 5.54 -18.11 1.27
CA LYS A 144 6.84 -18.77 1.35
C LYS A 144 6.80 -20.18 0.82
N LYS A 145 6.79 -20.33 -0.51
CA LYS A 145 7.38 -21.47 -1.22
C LYS A 145 7.39 -21.14 -2.71
N LEU A 146 8.49 -20.53 -3.16
CA LEU A 146 9.17 -20.75 -4.44
C LEU A 146 10.52 -20.01 -4.35
#